data_AF-A0A428Q5C7-F1
#
_entry.id   AF-A0A428Q5C7-F1
#
_cell.length_a   1.000
_cell.length_b   1.000
_cell.length_c   1.000
_cell.angle_alpha   90.00
_cell.angle_beta   90.00
_cell.angle_gamma   90.00
#
_symmetry.space_group_name_H-M   'P 1'
#
loop_
_entity.id
_entity.type
_entity.pdbx_description
1 polymer ?
#
loop_
_entity_poly.entity_id
_entity_poly.type
_entity_poly.pdbx_seq_one_letter_code
_entity_poly.pdbx_strand_id
1 'polypeptide(L)'
;MRPSATTFAQAFCLANIGTLSAAIPTYGTRGPELKHWPPKAANALERMIAANANTGAYAVFDMDNTSYEFDLEESLLPYLENKGILTRETMDPTLKLVPFKDTDTHNETLYSYYNRLCEIEDAVCYPWAAQIFSGFPLRELKGYVDELMALNETIPTTYFEDDKVTAIDVSPPKIFEGQVELYNKLMANGIDVYVVSAASEELVRMVASDPKYGYNVPPEKIIGVTLLMKEKDGDLTTARKQIEDGEYDKEVQQQNLDAKMTPFLWAPATWKAGKWAAILTYIDEWKKPILAAGDTPDSDGPMIFHGVDVKKGGIHLWVDRKESYSKQIRGMISDFAKAQKKEGLPVTADKNWVMVKPADLHGE
;
A
#
# COMPACT_ATOMS: atom_id res chain seq x y z
N MET A 1 -72.51 52.60 -33.22
CA MET A 1 -71.44 52.94 -34.18
C MET A 1 -70.14 52.32 -33.68
N ARG A 2 -69.52 51.53 -34.57
CA ARG A 2 -68.19 50.89 -34.63
C ARG A 2 -67.31 50.75 -33.36
N PRO A 3 -66.72 49.55 -33.13
CA PRO A 3 -65.83 49.24 -32.01
C PRO A 3 -64.37 49.63 -32.30
N SER A 4 -63.59 49.92 -31.24
CA SER A 4 -62.14 50.10 -31.33
C SER A 4 -61.43 48.86 -30.78
N ALA A 5 -60.43 48.43 -31.53
CA ALA A 5 -59.80 47.13 -31.51
C ALA A 5 -59.05 46.76 -30.22
N THR A 6 -59.21 45.49 -29.86
CA THR A 6 -58.35 44.67 -29.02
C THR A 6 -56.93 44.62 -29.60
N THR A 7 -55.89 44.76 -28.77
CA THR A 7 -54.53 44.34 -29.13
C THR A 7 -53.96 43.51 -27.99
N PHE A 8 -53.94 42.19 -28.18
CA PHE A 8 -53.20 41.26 -27.35
C PHE A 8 -51.72 41.39 -27.72
N ALA A 9 -50.89 41.86 -26.79
CA ALA A 9 -49.44 41.73 -26.90
C ALA A 9 -49.06 40.30 -26.47
N GLN A 10 -48.86 39.42 -27.44
CA GLN A 10 -48.18 38.13 -27.20
C GLN A 10 -46.70 38.41 -26.98
N ALA A 11 -46.24 38.27 -25.74
CA ALA A 11 -44.82 38.19 -25.43
C ALA A 11 -44.29 36.83 -25.92
N PHE A 12 -43.57 36.85 -27.05
CA PHE A 12 -42.77 35.71 -27.51
C PHE A 12 -41.58 35.54 -26.54
N CYS A 13 -41.70 34.62 -25.60
CA CYS A 13 -40.53 34.08 -24.90
C CYS A 13 -39.71 33.25 -25.89
N LEU A 14 -38.68 33.84 -26.47
CA LEU A 14 -37.61 33.12 -27.15
C LEU A 14 -36.84 32.33 -26.09
N ALA A 15 -37.21 31.06 -25.91
CA ALA A 15 -36.37 30.09 -25.23
C ALA A 15 -35.12 29.87 -26.09
N ASN A 16 -34.06 30.64 -25.83
CA ASN A 16 -32.72 30.26 -26.23
C ASN A 16 -32.37 28.98 -25.48
N ILE A 17 -32.57 27.83 -26.12
CA ILE A 17 -31.91 26.59 -25.75
C ILE A 17 -30.45 26.74 -26.17
N GLY A 18 -29.74 27.63 -25.47
CA GLY A 18 -28.29 27.60 -25.44
C GLY A 18 -27.93 26.33 -24.71
N THR A 19 -27.43 25.34 -25.45
CA THR A 19 -26.66 24.27 -24.85
C THR A 19 -25.55 24.94 -24.03
N LEU A 20 -25.69 24.92 -22.70
CA LEU A 20 -24.57 25.12 -21.79
C LEU A 20 -23.60 23.98 -22.08
N SER A 21 -22.76 24.16 -23.10
CA SER A 21 -21.49 23.48 -23.18
C SER A 21 -20.69 24.04 -22.03
N ALA A 22 -20.84 23.40 -20.86
CA ALA A 22 -19.83 23.47 -19.84
C ALA A 22 -18.58 22.88 -20.49
N ALA A 23 -17.78 23.74 -21.12
CA ALA A 23 -16.42 23.42 -21.45
C ALA A 23 -15.77 23.06 -20.11
N ILE A 24 -15.63 21.76 -19.85
CA ILE A 24 -14.79 21.27 -18.77
C ILE A 24 -13.42 21.84 -19.10
N PRO A 25 -12.89 22.77 -18.30
CA PRO A 25 -11.58 23.29 -18.59
C PRO A 25 -10.61 22.10 -18.50
N THR A 26 -9.98 21.74 -19.62
CA THR A 26 -8.88 20.79 -19.66
C THR A 26 -7.67 21.46 -19.06
N TYR A 27 -7.70 21.71 -17.75
CA TYR A 27 -6.47 21.88 -17.01
C TYR A 27 -5.77 20.52 -17.07
N GLY A 28 -4.64 20.46 -17.77
CA GLY A 28 -3.77 19.30 -17.69
C GLY A 28 -3.49 18.98 -16.22
N THR A 29 -3.47 17.70 -15.89
CA THR A 29 -3.09 17.24 -14.56
C THR A 29 -1.71 17.78 -14.20
N ARG A 30 -1.52 18.20 -12.95
CA ARG A 30 -0.24 18.70 -12.42
C ARG A 30 0.70 17.54 -12.05
N GLY A 31 1.95 17.85 -11.75
CA GLY A 31 2.94 16.86 -11.31
C GLY A 31 3.70 16.20 -12.47
N PRO A 32 4.49 15.16 -12.19
CA PRO A 32 5.27 14.47 -13.22
C PRO A 32 4.38 13.84 -14.30
N GLU A 33 4.97 13.58 -15.46
CA GLU A 33 4.38 12.69 -16.46
C GLU A 33 4.45 11.24 -15.98
N LEU A 34 3.47 10.43 -16.36
CA LEU A 34 3.48 8.98 -16.12
C LEU A 34 4.28 8.29 -17.24
N LYS A 35 5.60 8.47 -17.23
CA LYS A 35 6.50 8.01 -18.31
C LYS A 35 6.73 6.51 -18.24
N HIS A 36 6.85 5.97 -17.04
CA HIS A 36 7.12 4.56 -16.80
C HIS A 36 5.80 3.80 -16.62
N TRP A 37 4.86 4.06 -17.53
CA TRP A 37 3.56 3.42 -17.55
C TRP A 37 3.19 3.07 -18.99
N PRO A 38 2.62 1.88 -19.25
CA PRO A 38 2.08 1.56 -20.55
C PRO A 38 1.07 2.63 -20.98
N PRO A 39 1.07 3.10 -22.25
CA PRO A 39 0.26 4.26 -22.66
C PRO A 39 -1.23 4.13 -22.32
N LYS A 40 -1.79 2.91 -22.38
CA LYS A 40 -3.18 2.66 -22.01
C LYS A 40 -3.43 2.83 -20.50
N ALA A 41 -2.50 2.38 -19.67
CA ALA A 41 -2.55 2.51 -18.21
C ALA A 41 -2.41 3.98 -17.81
N ALA A 42 -1.38 4.67 -18.32
CA ALA A 42 -1.17 6.10 -18.11
C ALA A 42 -2.42 6.91 -18.45
N ASN A 43 -3.02 6.69 -19.63
CA ASN A 43 -4.25 7.38 -20.04
C ASN A 43 -5.45 7.10 -19.11
N ALA A 44 -5.56 5.90 -18.53
CA ALA A 44 -6.62 5.59 -17.58
C ALA A 44 -6.42 6.33 -16.26
N LEU A 45 -5.19 6.30 -15.72
CA LEU A 45 -4.79 7.00 -14.51
C LEU A 45 -4.99 8.52 -14.66
N GLU A 46 -4.52 9.10 -15.77
CA GLU A 46 -4.67 10.53 -16.07
C GLU A 46 -6.14 10.98 -16.10
N ARG A 47 -7.03 10.20 -16.72
CA ARG A 47 -8.47 10.50 -16.72
C ARG A 47 -9.07 10.44 -15.32
N MET A 48 -8.70 9.44 -14.52
CA MET A 48 -9.17 9.30 -13.15
C MET A 48 -8.67 10.46 -12.27
N ILE A 49 -7.41 10.85 -12.40
CA ILE A 49 -6.81 11.99 -11.69
C ILE A 49 -7.53 13.29 -12.07
N ALA A 50 -7.70 13.56 -13.37
CA ALA A 50 -8.37 14.76 -13.85
C ALA A 50 -9.81 14.88 -13.34
N ALA A 51 -10.54 13.76 -13.27
CA ALA A 51 -11.92 13.74 -12.78
C ALA A 51 -12.05 13.97 -11.25
N ASN A 52 -10.98 13.73 -10.48
CA ASN A 52 -11.01 13.75 -9.02
C ASN A 52 -10.07 14.79 -8.38
N ALA A 53 -9.36 15.58 -9.18
CA ALA A 53 -8.40 16.57 -8.70
C ALA A 53 -9.05 17.60 -7.75
N ASN A 54 -8.42 17.81 -6.59
CA ASN A 54 -8.83 18.78 -5.56
C ASN A 54 -10.27 18.60 -5.05
N THR A 55 -10.78 17.36 -5.07
CA THR A 55 -12.14 17.03 -4.57
C THR A 55 -12.15 16.47 -3.15
N GLY A 56 -10.98 16.43 -2.48
CA GLY A 56 -10.79 15.72 -1.21
C GLY A 56 -10.86 14.20 -1.35
N ALA A 57 -10.56 13.70 -2.56
CA ALA A 57 -10.42 12.28 -2.87
C ALA A 57 -9.07 11.74 -2.38
N TYR A 58 -8.97 10.42 -2.22
CA TYR A 58 -7.74 9.76 -1.80
C TYR A 58 -7.49 8.45 -2.56
N ALA A 59 -6.24 8.04 -2.60
CA ALA A 59 -5.76 6.78 -3.15
C ALA A 59 -5.06 5.97 -2.05
N VAL A 60 -5.14 4.65 -2.13
CA VAL A 60 -4.47 3.71 -1.23
C VAL A 60 -3.56 2.78 -2.03
N PHE A 61 -2.40 2.47 -1.49
CA PHE A 61 -1.43 1.59 -2.11
C PHE A 61 -0.93 0.57 -1.09
N ASP A 62 -0.77 -0.68 -1.51
CA ASP A 62 0.19 -1.55 -0.84
C ASP A 62 1.63 -1.07 -1.09
N MET A 63 2.57 -1.50 -0.26
CA MET A 63 3.98 -1.12 -0.41
C MET A 63 4.79 -2.18 -1.15
N ASP A 64 5.05 -3.32 -0.50
CA ASP A 64 5.91 -4.39 -1.02
C ASP A 64 5.34 -4.97 -2.31
N ASN A 65 6.17 -5.17 -3.33
CA ASN A 65 5.82 -5.61 -4.69
C ASN A 65 4.78 -4.78 -5.47
N THR A 66 4.15 -3.78 -4.84
CA THR A 66 3.19 -2.87 -5.46
C THR A 66 3.82 -1.52 -5.75
N SER A 67 4.45 -0.90 -4.75
CA SER A 67 5.03 0.45 -4.85
C SER A 67 6.52 0.43 -5.18
N TYR A 68 7.22 -0.62 -4.77
CA TYR A 68 8.54 -1.03 -5.28
C TYR A 68 8.50 -2.52 -5.62
N GLU A 69 9.45 -3.00 -6.42
CA GLU A 69 9.65 -4.43 -6.67
C GLU A 69 10.31 -5.10 -5.46
N PHE A 70 10.00 -6.38 -5.25
CA PHE A 70 10.44 -7.18 -4.11
C PHE A 70 9.90 -6.66 -2.77
N ASP A 71 10.45 -7.16 -1.67
CA ASP A 71 9.86 -7.07 -0.34
C ASP A 71 10.90 -6.60 0.67
N LEU A 72 10.53 -5.63 1.50
CA LEU A 72 11.39 -4.99 2.47
C LEU A 72 11.73 -5.90 3.65
N GLU A 73 10.74 -6.59 4.21
CA GLU A 73 10.95 -7.40 5.43
C GLU A 73 11.60 -8.74 5.07
N GLU A 74 11.16 -9.38 3.99
CA GLU A 74 11.73 -10.65 3.52
C GLU A 74 13.20 -10.52 3.11
N SER A 75 13.65 -9.33 2.73
CA SER A 75 15.06 -9.05 2.42
C SER A 75 15.84 -8.49 3.60
N LEU A 76 15.24 -7.62 4.43
CA LEU A 76 15.89 -7.08 5.63
C LEU A 76 16.22 -8.16 6.66
N LEU A 77 15.34 -9.16 6.81
CA LEU A 77 15.55 -10.28 7.73
C LEU A 77 16.87 -11.04 7.45
N PRO A 78 17.06 -11.67 6.28
CA PRO A 78 18.31 -12.37 5.99
C PRO A 78 19.51 -11.41 5.87
N TYR A 79 19.29 -10.13 5.53
CA TYR A 79 20.36 -9.13 5.52
C TYR A 79 20.96 -8.92 6.92
N LEU A 80 20.11 -8.72 7.92
CA LEU A 80 20.53 -8.55 9.31
C LEU A 80 21.06 -9.85 9.91
N GLU A 81 20.49 -10.99 9.52
CA GLU A 81 20.97 -12.31 9.94
C GLU A 81 22.38 -12.59 9.44
N ASN A 82 22.67 -12.34 8.16
CA ASN A 82 24.00 -12.51 7.59
C ASN A 82 25.06 -11.59 8.23
N LYS A 83 24.63 -10.45 8.79
CA LYS A 83 25.49 -9.54 9.56
C LYS A 83 25.66 -9.93 11.04
N GLY A 84 24.95 -10.96 11.51
CA GLY A 84 24.94 -11.36 12.92
C GLY A 84 24.28 -10.33 13.84
N ILE A 85 23.43 -9.45 13.30
CA ILE A 85 22.72 -8.40 14.04
C ILE A 85 21.41 -8.96 14.58
N LEU A 86 20.65 -9.63 13.73
CA LEU A 86 19.40 -10.31 14.07
C LEU A 86 19.63 -11.82 14.02
N THR A 87 19.69 -12.46 15.18
CA THR A 87 19.95 -13.89 15.34
C THR A 87 18.88 -14.51 16.22
N ARG A 88 18.89 -15.84 16.36
CA ARG A 88 17.98 -16.55 17.27
C ARG A 88 18.16 -16.18 18.74
N GLU A 89 19.35 -15.71 19.09
CA GLU A 89 19.69 -15.24 20.43
C GLU A 89 19.25 -13.79 20.66
N THR A 90 19.22 -12.96 19.60
CA THR A 90 18.82 -11.56 19.69
C THR A 90 17.35 -11.31 19.37
N MET A 91 16.65 -12.24 18.71
CA MET A 91 15.21 -12.16 18.50
C MET A 91 14.44 -12.18 19.83
N ASP A 92 13.27 -11.54 19.86
CA ASP A 92 12.41 -11.60 21.03
C ASP A 92 11.96 -13.05 21.30
N PRO A 93 12.10 -13.56 22.55
CA PRO A 93 11.80 -14.96 22.86
C PRO A 93 10.32 -15.33 22.67
N THR A 94 9.41 -14.37 22.69
CA THR A 94 7.98 -14.59 22.41
C THR A 94 7.72 -15.00 20.96
N LEU A 95 8.66 -14.73 20.06
CA LEU A 95 8.56 -15.06 18.63
C LEU A 95 9.04 -16.48 18.30
N LYS A 96 9.51 -17.25 19.30
CA LYS A 96 9.80 -18.67 19.14
C LYS A 96 8.52 -19.50 19.28
N LEU A 97 7.67 -19.45 18.25
CA LEU A 97 6.34 -20.09 18.24
C LEU A 97 6.40 -21.62 18.10
N VAL A 98 7.38 -22.12 17.36
CA VAL A 98 7.67 -23.55 17.13
C VAL A 98 9.16 -23.84 17.36
N PRO A 99 9.57 -25.11 17.58
CA PRO A 99 10.99 -25.46 17.60
C PRO A 99 11.69 -25.10 16.28
N PHE A 100 12.96 -24.70 16.38
CA PHE A 100 13.84 -24.62 15.21
C PHE A 100 14.09 -26.03 14.68
N LYS A 101 14.16 -26.15 13.36
CA LYS A 101 14.40 -27.40 12.65
C LYS A 101 15.88 -27.55 12.31
N ASP A 102 16.70 -27.70 13.34
CA ASP A 102 18.13 -27.91 13.19
C ASP A 102 18.44 -29.34 12.73
N THR A 103 19.53 -29.47 11.97
CA THR A 103 20.12 -30.75 11.56
C THR A 103 21.56 -30.82 12.06
N ASP A 104 22.19 -31.99 12.01
CA ASP A 104 23.58 -32.18 12.45
C ASP A 104 24.58 -31.25 11.74
N THR A 105 24.24 -30.74 10.55
CA THR A 105 25.13 -29.93 9.71
C THR A 105 24.59 -28.53 9.39
N HIS A 106 23.37 -28.19 9.83
CA HIS A 106 22.73 -26.92 9.51
C HIS A 106 21.81 -26.46 10.62
N ASN A 107 22.04 -25.23 11.06
CA ASN A 107 21.12 -24.48 11.90
C ASN A 107 20.16 -23.71 10.98
N GLU A 108 18.87 -23.99 11.09
CA GLU A 108 17.79 -23.22 10.44
C GLU A 108 17.91 -21.68 10.53
N THR A 109 17.89 -20.99 9.40
CA THR A 109 17.86 -19.51 9.38
C THR A 109 16.52 -18.96 9.90
N LEU A 110 16.51 -17.73 10.41
CA LEU A 110 15.27 -17.02 10.74
C LEU A 110 14.39 -16.83 9.49
N TYR A 111 15.00 -16.68 8.31
CA TYR A 111 14.27 -16.68 7.04
C TYR A 111 13.56 -18.02 6.78
N SER A 112 14.23 -19.15 6.97
CA SER A 112 13.60 -20.47 6.89
C SER A 112 12.48 -20.63 7.92
N TYR A 113 12.72 -20.16 9.15
CA TYR A 113 11.74 -20.20 10.22
C TYR A 113 10.47 -19.45 9.84
N TYR A 114 10.59 -18.22 9.31
CA TYR A 114 9.50 -17.44 8.74
C TYR A 114 8.70 -18.23 7.69
N ASN A 115 9.39 -18.83 6.71
CA ASN A 115 8.72 -19.60 5.66
C ASN A 115 7.90 -20.77 6.24
N ARG A 116 8.44 -21.50 7.22
CA ARG A 116 7.69 -22.56 7.91
C ARG A 116 6.51 -22.05 8.74
N LEU A 117 6.58 -20.83 9.26
CA LEU A 117 5.41 -20.21 9.89
C LEU A 117 4.32 -19.92 8.85
N CYS A 118 4.68 -19.52 7.63
CA CYS A 118 3.71 -19.30 6.55
C CYS A 118 3.07 -20.61 6.08
N GLU A 119 3.79 -21.75 6.15
CA GLU A 119 3.21 -23.07 5.92
C GLU A 119 2.14 -23.46 6.95
N ILE A 120 2.21 -22.90 8.18
CA ILE A 120 1.16 -23.08 9.18
C ILE A 120 -0.07 -22.27 8.78
N GLU A 121 0.08 -20.96 8.63
CA GLU A 121 -0.96 -20.01 8.21
C GLU A 121 -0.36 -18.61 8.02
N ASP A 122 -0.86 -17.84 7.05
CA ASP A 122 -0.43 -16.45 6.81
C ASP A 122 -0.64 -15.57 8.05
N ALA A 123 -1.75 -15.78 8.77
CA ALA A 123 -2.06 -15.09 10.02
C ALA A 123 -1.06 -15.36 11.15
N VAL A 124 -0.18 -16.35 10.99
CA VAL A 124 0.96 -16.60 11.90
C VAL A 124 2.21 -15.87 11.41
N CYS A 125 2.56 -16.00 10.13
CA CYS A 125 3.83 -15.44 9.65
C CYS A 125 3.81 -13.95 9.33
N TYR A 126 2.67 -13.38 8.93
CA TYR A 126 2.53 -11.95 8.64
C TYR A 126 2.84 -11.07 9.87
N PRO A 127 2.23 -11.29 11.06
CA PRO A 127 2.65 -10.56 12.25
C PRO A 127 4.11 -10.82 12.60
N TRP A 128 4.57 -12.07 12.46
CA TRP A 128 5.93 -12.46 12.83
C TRP A 128 6.98 -11.72 11.98
N ALA A 129 6.74 -11.54 10.68
CA ALA A 129 7.64 -10.84 9.76
C ALA A 129 7.87 -9.38 10.18
N ALA A 130 6.85 -8.68 10.67
CA ALA A 130 7.01 -7.34 11.24
C ALA A 130 7.61 -7.36 12.65
N GLN A 131 7.22 -8.34 13.48
CA GLN A 131 7.65 -8.45 14.87
C GLN A 131 9.12 -8.84 15.04
N ILE A 132 9.71 -9.54 14.07
CA ILE A 132 11.09 -10.06 14.20
C ILE A 132 12.14 -8.94 14.41
N PHE A 133 11.83 -7.71 14.00
CA PHE A 133 12.65 -6.53 14.20
C PHE A 133 12.45 -5.86 15.59
N SER A 134 11.76 -6.53 16.51
CA SER A 134 11.62 -6.08 17.91
C SER A 134 12.96 -6.01 18.64
N GLY A 135 13.05 -5.10 19.60
CA GLY A 135 14.26 -4.86 20.39
C GLY A 135 15.17 -3.77 19.84
N PHE A 136 15.03 -3.45 18.54
CA PHE A 136 15.79 -2.38 17.90
C PHE A 136 15.13 -1.00 18.08
N PRO A 137 15.92 0.06 18.35
CA PRO A 137 15.48 1.43 18.13
C PRO A 137 15.17 1.68 16.65
N LEU A 138 14.15 2.49 16.36
CA LEU A 138 13.80 2.83 14.98
C LEU A 138 14.96 3.48 14.20
N ARG A 139 15.83 4.23 14.88
CA ARG A 139 17.02 4.87 14.28
C ARG A 139 17.99 3.85 13.71
N GLU A 140 18.17 2.72 14.40
CA GLU A 140 19.03 1.64 13.92
C GLU A 140 18.38 0.95 12.71
N LEU A 141 17.09 0.63 12.81
CA LEU A 141 16.32 0.06 11.70
C LEU A 141 16.36 0.96 10.47
N LYS A 142 16.25 2.28 10.63
CA LYS A 142 16.37 3.24 9.52
C LYS A 142 17.74 3.15 8.83
N GLY A 143 18.82 3.04 9.61
CA GLY A 143 20.16 2.83 9.06
C GLY A 143 20.25 1.56 8.23
N TYR A 144 19.73 0.45 8.75
CA TYR A 144 19.74 -0.84 8.05
C TYR A 144 18.83 -0.87 6.82
N VAL A 145 17.66 -0.25 6.87
CA VAL A 145 16.79 -0.06 5.71
C VAL A 145 17.52 0.74 4.63
N ASP A 146 18.23 1.81 5.01
CA ASP A 146 18.99 2.61 4.04
C ASP A 146 20.17 1.87 3.41
N GLU A 147 20.84 1.00 4.18
CA GLU A 147 21.87 0.11 3.66
C GLU A 147 21.29 -0.94 2.69
N LEU A 148 20.17 -1.55 3.06
CA LEU A 148 19.47 -2.55 2.26
C LEU A 148 18.96 -1.95 0.93
N MET A 149 18.31 -0.79 0.98
CA MET A 149 17.80 -0.10 -0.22
C MET A 149 18.90 0.37 -1.16
N ALA A 150 20.16 0.44 -0.70
CA ALA A 150 21.33 0.77 -1.50
C ALA A 150 22.09 -0.47 -2.01
N LEU A 151 21.66 -1.67 -1.61
CA LEU A 151 22.32 -2.93 -1.96
C LEU A 151 22.04 -3.28 -3.42
N ASN A 152 23.11 -3.56 -4.18
CA ASN A 152 23.03 -3.91 -5.62
C ASN A 152 23.27 -5.41 -5.88
N GLU A 153 23.25 -6.23 -4.82
CA GLU A 153 23.45 -7.68 -4.88
C GLU A 153 22.31 -8.38 -4.13
N THR A 154 22.15 -9.68 -4.42
CA THR A 154 21.20 -10.51 -3.70
C THR A 154 21.73 -10.94 -2.34
N ILE A 155 20.82 -11.30 -1.45
CA ILE A 155 21.11 -11.67 -0.07
C ILE A 155 20.95 -13.19 0.05
N PRO A 156 22.05 -13.95 0.22
CA PRO A 156 21.97 -15.40 0.30
C PRO A 156 21.38 -15.83 1.65
N THR A 157 20.50 -16.82 1.64
CA THR A 157 19.99 -17.49 2.83
C THR A 157 19.56 -18.92 2.49
N THR A 158 18.94 -19.61 3.44
CA THR A 158 18.41 -20.96 3.24
C THR A 158 16.96 -21.05 3.70
N TYR A 159 16.25 -22.04 3.17
CA TYR A 159 14.95 -22.48 3.65
C TYR A 159 14.81 -24.00 3.51
N PHE A 160 13.77 -24.59 4.09
CA PHE A 160 13.44 -26.00 3.86
C PHE A 160 12.48 -26.15 2.68
N GLU A 161 12.88 -26.93 1.68
CA GLU A 161 12.01 -27.41 0.60
C GLU A 161 11.93 -28.93 0.68
N ASP A 162 10.74 -29.49 0.93
CA ASP A 162 10.52 -30.94 1.11
C ASP A 162 11.54 -31.58 2.08
N ASP A 163 11.67 -30.98 3.27
CA ASP A 163 12.63 -31.38 4.33
C ASP A 163 14.13 -31.25 3.98
N LYS A 164 14.48 -30.67 2.83
CA LYS A 164 15.87 -30.41 2.43
C LYS A 164 16.24 -28.95 2.61
N VAL A 165 17.46 -28.71 3.09
CA VAL A 165 18.01 -27.34 3.14
C VAL A 165 18.32 -26.90 1.71
N THR A 166 17.61 -25.87 1.26
CA THR A 166 17.75 -25.27 -0.07
C THR A 166 18.28 -23.85 0.08
N ALA A 167 19.29 -23.50 -0.72
CA ALA A 167 19.81 -22.14 -0.79
C ALA A 167 18.93 -21.25 -1.68
N ILE A 168 18.78 -19.99 -1.29
CA ILE A 168 18.03 -18.99 -2.05
C ILE A 168 18.74 -17.63 -1.94
N ASP A 169 18.62 -16.85 -3.02
CA ASP A 169 19.08 -15.47 -3.11
C ASP A 169 17.87 -14.53 -3.09
N VAL A 170 17.76 -13.70 -2.05
CA VAL A 170 16.66 -12.73 -1.88
C VAL A 170 17.07 -11.37 -2.42
N SER A 171 16.24 -10.77 -3.28
CA SER A 171 16.51 -9.44 -3.83
C SER A 171 16.11 -8.33 -2.84
N PRO A 172 16.93 -7.28 -2.64
CA PRO A 172 16.50 -6.08 -1.93
C PRO A 172 15.44 -5.31 -2.72
N PRO A 173 14.67 -4.41 -2.09
CA PRO A 173 13.62 -3.68 -2.79
C PRO A 173 14.17 -2.77 -3.88
N LYS A 174 13.49 -2.73 -5.02
CA LYS A 174 13.84 -1.86 -6.14
C LYS A 174 12.70 -0.90 -6.46
N ILE A 175 12.94 0.39 -6.31
CA ILE A 175 11.95 1.44 -6.56
C ILE A 175 11.33 1.29 -7.96
N PHE A 176 10.01 1.34 -8.05
CA PHE A 176 9.31 1.52 -9.33
C PHE A 176 9.21 3.00 -9.64
N GLU A 177 9.93 3.47 -10.66
CA GLU A 177 9.86 4.87 -11.11
C GLU A 177 8.42 5.26 -11.49
N GLY A 178 7.66 4.34 -12.11
CA GLY A 178 6.26 4.57 -12.44
C GLY A 178 5.39 4.85 -11.20
N GLN A 179 5.64 4.17 -10.08
CA GLN A 179 4.87 4.41 -8.87
C GLN A 179 5.28 5.74 -8.22
N VAL A 180 6.57 6.08 -8.19
CA VAL A 180 7.04 7.39 -7.74
C VAL A 180 6.36 8.51 -8.55
N GLU A 181 6.26 8.37 -9.87
CA GLU A 181 5.53 9.31 -10.72
C GLU A 181 4.05 9.43 -10.31
N LEU A 182 3.36 8.29 -10.17
CA LEU A 182 1.94 8.26 -9.85
C LEU A 182 1.65 8.89 -8.48
N TYR A 183 2.44 8.57 -7.45
CA TYR A 183 2.32 9.14 -6.10
C TYR A 183 2.40 10.66 -6.13
N ASN A 184 3.48 11.20 -6.70
CA ASN A 184 3.69 12.63 -6.79
C ASN A 184 2.64 13.31 -7.66
N LYS A 185 2.17 12.64 -8.72
CA LYS A 185 1.12 13.16 -9.58
C LYS A 185 -0.23 13.26 -8.86
N LEU A 186 -0.62 12.24 -8.11
CA LEU A 186 -1.83 12.26 -7.29
C LEU A 186 -1.78 13.43 -6.29
N MET A 187 -0.70 13.52 -5.51
CA MET A 187 -0.51 14.58 -4.52
C MET A 187 -0.49 15.98 -5.15
N ALA A 188 0.17 16.16 -6.30
CA ALA A 188 0.19 17.44 -7.02
C ALA A 188 -1.20 17.90 -7.52
N ASN A 189 -2.17 16.98 -7.61
CA ASN A 189 -3.54 17.24 -7.99
C ASN A 189 -4.50 17.24 -6.78
N GLY A 190 -3.99 17.34 -5.55
CA GLY A 190 -4.81 17.43 -4.34
C GLY A 190 -5.61 16.16 -4.05
N ILE A 191 -5.06 15.01 -4.46
CA ILE A 191 -5.55 13.68 -4.07
C ILE A 191 -4.61 13.17 -2.98
N ASP A 192 -5.15 12.85 -1.81
CA ASP A 192 -4.36 12.30 -0.72
C ASP A 192 -3.86 10.90 -1.08
N VAL A 193 -2.60 10.61 -0.78
CA VAL A 193 -2.00 9.29 -0.99
C VAL A 193 -1.72 8.67 0.37
N TYR A 194 -2.24 7.46 0.56
CA TYR A 194 -2.01 6.62 1.73
C TYR A 194 -1.35 5.32 1.32
N VAL A 195 -0.50 4.79 2.20
CA VAL A 195 0.02 3.43 2.10
C VAL A 195 -0.69 2.58 3.14
N VAL A 196 -1.13 1.39 2.77
CA VAL A 196 -1.74 0.38 3.64
C VAL A 196 -1.01 -0.95 3.40
N SER A 197 0.11 -1.12 4.11
CA SER A 197 1.03 -2.25 3.93
C SER A 197 0.82 -3.38 4.93
N ALA A 198 1.11 -4.62 4.52
CA ALA A 198 1.18 -5.77 5.42
C ALA A 198 2.54 -5.91 6.14
N ALA A 199 3.50 -5.02 5.84
CA ALA A 199 4.77 -4.89 6.56
C ALA A 199 4.67 -3.89 7.72
N SER A 200 5.69 -3.86 8.58
CA SER A 200 5.85 -2.92 9.70
C SER A 200 5.64 -1.47 9.26
N GLU A 201 4.73 -0.78 9.95
CA GLU A 201 4.37 0.61 9.63
C GLU A 201 5.60 1.53 9.65
N GLU A 202 6.49 1.33 10.62
CA GLU A 202 7.69 2.15 10.77
C GLU A 202 8.72 1.86 9.67
N LEU A 203 8.93 0.59 9.30
CA LEU A 203 9.86 0.23 8.22
C LEU A 203 9.38 0.77 6.88
N VAL A 204 8.09 0.62 6.59
CA VAL A 204 7.48 1.19 5.38
C VAL A 204 7.61 2.72 5.36
N ARG A 205 7.40 3.37 6.51
CA ARG A 205 7.56 4.83 6.64
C ARG A 205 8.98 5.30 6.37
N MET A 206 9.98 4.52 6.77
CA MET A 206 11.40 4.81 6.49
C MET A 206 11.72 4.85 4.99
N VAL A 207 10.87 4.27 4.14
CA VAL A 207 10.99 4.32 2.67
C VAL A 207 9.99 5.32 2.08
N ALA A 208 8.69 5.13 2.30
CA ALA A 208 7.64 5.88 1.62
C ALA A 208 7.60 7.38 1.96
N SER A 209 8.08 7.75 3.16
CA SER A 209 8.10 9.14 3.63
C SER A 209 9.47 9.79 3.58
N ASP A 210 10.52 9.06 3.23
CA ASP A 210 11.84 9.63 3.03
C ASP A 210 11.98 10.17 1.61
N PRO A 211 12.22 11.49 1.42
CA PRO A 211 12.41 12.08 0.11
C PRO A 211 13.53 11.43 -0.72
N LYS A 212 14.48 10.73 -0.08
CA LYS A 212 15.53 9.94 -0.76
C LYS A 212 14.96 8.95 -1.77
N TYR A 213 13.79 8.36 -1.48
CA TYR A 213 13.15 7.35 -2.33
C TYR A 213 12.07 7.93 -3.25
N GLY A 214 11.80 9.23 -3.16
CA GLY A 214 10.97 9.96 -4.11
C GLY A 214 9.45 9.84 -3.93
N TYR A 215 8.93 8.92 -3.11
CA TYR A 215 7.47 8.78 -2.93
C TYR A 215 6.82 9.99 -2.24
N ASN A 216 7.54 10.64 -1.32
CA ASN A 216 7.14 11.87 -0.63
C ASN A 216 5.80 11.79 0.11
N VAL A 217 5.37 10.60 0.55
CA VAL A 217 4.11 10.45 1.27
C VAL A 217 4.26 11.06 2.66
N PRO A 218 3.31 11.90 3.12
CA PRO A 218 3.33 12.39 4.50
C PRO A 218 3.37 11.21 5.50
N PRO A 219 4.24 11.25 6.53
CA PRO A 219 4.48 10.12 7.43
C PRO A 219 3.23 9.65 8.18
N GLU A 220 2.28 10.55 8.46
CA GLU A 220 1.01 10.22 9.08
C GLU A 220 0.09 9.37 8.19
N LYS A 221 0.31 9.40 6.87
CA LYS A 221 -0.45 8.64 5.86
C LYS A 221 0.14 7.27 5.52
N ILE A 222 1.20 6.87 6.24
CA ILE A 222 1.73 5.51 6.19
C ILE A 222 1.06 4.67 7.26
N ILE A 223 0.28 3.70 6.81
CA ILE A 223 -0.46 2.75 7.65
C ILE A 223 0.12 1.36 7.37
N GLY A 224 0.52 0.67 8.42
CA GLY A 224 1.09 -0.68 8.31
C GLY A 224 0.91 -1.48 9.59
N VAL A 225 1.65 -2.58 9.69
CA VAL A 225 1.62 -3.42 10.88
C VAL A 225 2.22 -2.62 12.01
N THR A 226 1.35 -2.16 12.89
CA THR A 226 1.75 -1.31 14.01
C THR A 226 2.14 -2.20 15.18
N LEU A 227 3.30 -1.90 15.76
CA LEU A 227 3.79 -2.54 16.97
C LEU A 227 3.94 -1.49 18.06
N LEU A 228 3.68 -1.85 19.32
CA LEU A 228 3.98 -0.94 20.43
C LEU A 228 5.48 -0.61 20.41
N MET A 229 5.77 0.67 20.59
CA MET A 229 7.11 1.16 20.81
C MET A 229 7.28 1.53 22.27
N LYS A 230 8.46 1.25 22.81
CA LYS A 230 8.86 1.65 24.15
C LYS A 230 9.80 2.85 24.08
N GLU A 231 9.37 3.96 24.66
CA GLU A 231 10.13 5.20 24.73
C GLU A 231 11.28 5.10 25.75
N LYS A 232 12.15 6.12 25.78
CA LYS A 232 13.36 6.14 26.63
C LYS A 232 13.04 6.15 28.13
N ASP A 233 11.96 6.81 28.52
CA ASP A 233 11.46 6.87 29.89
C ASP A 233 10.69 5.60 30.31
N GLY A 234 10.35 4.75 29.34
CA GLY A 234 9.69 3.47 29.52
C GLY A 234 8.21 3.45 29.15
N ASP A 235 7.66 4.60 28.73
CA ASP A 235 6.27 4.70 28.28
C ASP A 235 6.06 3.95 26.95
N LEU A 236 4.80 3.58 26.69
CA LEU A 236 4.41 2.81 25.51
C LEU A 236 3.58 3.69 24.58
N THR A 237 3.94 3.66 23.29
CA THR A 237 3.29 4.48 22.26
C THR A 237 3.20 3.73 20.92
N THR A 238 2.52 4.34 19.96
CA THR A 238 2.58 4.03 18.53
C THR A 238 2.46 5.33 17.73
N ALA A 239 2.98 5.37 16.51
CA ALA A 239 2.70 6.49 15.61
C ALA A 239 1.18 6.65 15.39
N ARG A 240 0.42 5.56 15.23
CA ARG A 240 -1.05 5.58 15.10
C ARG A 240 -1.73 6.33 16.25
N LYS A 241 -1.35 6.04 17.50
CA LYS A 241 -1.89 6.71 18.68
C LYS A 241 -1.53 8.19 18.69
N GLN A 242 -0.26 8.53 18.45
CA GLN A 242 0.18 9.93 18.42
C GLN A 242 -0.51 10.74 17.31
N ILE A 243 -0.83 10.11 16.17
CA ILE A 243 -1.58 10.73 15.07
C ILE A 243 -3.04 10.96 15.47
N GLU A 244 -3.67 9.98 16.11
CA GLU A 244 -5.05 10.10 16.62
C GLU A 244 -5.17 11.23 17.65
N ASP A 245 -4.18 11.37 18.54
CA ASP A 245 -4.13 12.42 19.55
C ASP A 245 -3.78 13.81 18.97
N GLY A 246 -3.37 13.89 17.69
CA GLY A 246 -2.96 15.13 17.04
C GLY A 246 -1.57 15.62 17.46
N GLU A 247 -0.73 14.74 17.99
CA GLU A 247 0.60 15.04 18.56
C GLU A 247 1.75 14.67 17.62
N TYR A 248 1.49 13.97 16.50
CA TYR A 248 2.52 13.44 15.61
C TYR A 248 3.18 14.49 14.68
N ASP A 249 3.86 15.46 15.27
CA ASP A 249 4.64 16.46 14.57
C ASP A 249 6.09 16.01 14.29
N LYS A 250 6.91 16.90 13.73
CA LYS A 250 8.32 16.61 13.42
C LYS A 250 9.17 16.31 14.65
N GLU A 251 8.87 16.92 15.79
CA GLU A 251 9.61 16.68 17.03
C GLU A 251 9.32 15.27 17.54
N VAL A 252 8.05 14.89 17.60
CA VAL A 252 7.62 13.53 17.99
C VAL A 252 8.17 12.48 17.02
N GLN A 253 8.14 12.75 15.72
CA GLN A 253 8.78 11.88 14.72
C GLN A 253 10.28 11.66 15.01
N GLN A 254 11.02 12.70 15.42
CA GLN A 254 12.43 12.57 15.77
C GLN A 254 12.65 11.84 17.10
N GLN A 255 11.75 12.00 18.06
CA GLN A 255 11.79 11.28 19.34
C GLN A 255 11.53 9.78 19.13
N ASN A 256 10.54 9.42 18.30
CA ASN A 256 10.22 8.04 17.97
C ASN A 256 11.41 7.28 17.36
N LEU A 257 12.33 7.97 16.67
CA LEU A 257 13.56 7.33 16.18
C LEU A 257 14.35 6.65 17.29
N ASP A 258 14.29 7.13 18.52
CA ASP A 258 14.98 6.51 19.65
C ASP A 258 14.12 5.52 20.44
N ALA A 259 12.83 5.39 20.11
CA ALA A 259 11.94 4.42 20.72
C ALA A 259 12.24 3.01 20.17
N LYS A 260 12.12 2.01 21.04
CA LYS A 260 12.40 0.61 20.71
C LYS A 260 11.12 -0.10 20.30
N MET A 261 11.15 -0.77 19.16
CA MET A 261 10.04 -1.61 18.72
C MET A 261 9.88 -2.82 19.66
N THR A 262 8.65 -3.20 19.96
CA THR A 262 8.31 -4.39 20.77
C THR A 262 7.49 -5.37 19.94
N PRO A 263 7.35 -6.65 20.33
CA PRO A 263 6.56 -7.59 19.54
C PRO A 263 5.05 -7.43 19.75
N PHE A 264 4.60 -6.49 20.59
CA PHE A 264 3.18 -6.38 20.89
C PHE A 264 2.42 -5.73 19.73
N LEU A 265 1.51 -6.50 19.12
CA LEU A 265 0.74 -6.10 17.95
C LEU A 265 -0.35 -5.09 18.29
N TRP A 266 -0.46 -4.03 17.51
CA TRP A 266 -1.55 -3.07 17.54
C TRP A 266 -2.56 -3.35 16.41
N ALA A 267 -3.82 -3.03 16.64
CA ALA A 267 -4.91 -3.30 15.71
C ALA A 267 -5.43 -2.02 15.04
N PRO A 268 -6.02 -2.10 13.83
CA PRO A 268 -6.17 -3.30 12.99
C PRO A 268 -4.83 -3.77 12.40
N ALA A 269 -4.68 -5.09 12.27
CA ALA A 269 -3.55 -5.68 11.56
C ALA A 269 -3.77 -5.52 10.05
N THR A 270 -2.85 -4.89 9.34
CA THR A 270 -3.05 -4.30 7.99
C THR A 270 -2.81 -5.28 6.85
N TRP A 271 -3.40 -6.47 6.93
CA TRP A 271 -3.40 -7.48 5.86
C TRP A 271 -4.77 -8.08 5.66
N LYS A 272 -5.03 -8.63 4.47
CA LYS A 272 -6.33 -9.20 4.09
C LYS A 272 -7.47 -8.22 4.43
N ALA A 273 -8.50 -8.67 5.14
CA ALA A 273 -9.63 -7.83 5.54
C ALA A 273 -9.23 -6.66 6.46
N GLY A 274 -8.10 -6.79 7.15
CA GLY A 274 -7.55 -5.76 8.00
C GLY A 274 -7.03 -4.54 7.26
N LYS A 275 -6.62 -4.66 5.97
CA LYS A 275 -6.39 -3.48 5.11
C LYS A 275 -7.65 -2.64 4.94
N TRP A 276 -8.79 -3.30 4.73
CA TRP A 276 -10.07 -2.59 4.66
C TRP A 276 -10.48 -1.99 6.01
N ALA A 277 -10.28 -2.73 7.11
CA ALA A 277 -10.51 -2.19 8.46
C ALA A 277 -9.63 -0.96 8.74
N ALA A 278 -8.38 -0.96 8.29
CA ALA A 278 -7.47 0.17 8.45
C ALA A 278 -7.93 1.41 7.67
N ILE A 279 -8.48 1.24 6.46
CA ILE A 279 -9.08 2.36 5.71
C ILE A 279 -10.26 2.96 6.48
N LEU A 280 -11.15 2.12 7.01
CA LEU A 280 -12.30 2.58 7.81
C LEU A 280 -11.87 3.27 9.10
N THR A 281 -10.79 2.80 9.73
CA THR A 281 -10.32 3.30 11.03
C THR A 281 -9.51 4.60 10.89
N TYR A 282 -8.61 4.66 9.91
CA TYR A 282 -7.57 5.69 9.86
C TYR A 282 -7.71 6.68 8.71
N ILE A 283 -8.62 6.45 7.75
CA ILE A 283 -8.79 7.32 6.58
C ILE A 283 -10.20 7.91 6.53
N ASP A 284 -11.20 7.06 6.27
CA ASP A 284 -12.60 7.50 6.16
C ASP A 284 -13.54 6.28 6.23
N GLU A 285 -14.61 6.38 7.02
CA GLU A 285 -15.61 5.30 7.16
C GLU A 285 -16.51 5.16 5.92
N TRP A 286 -16.70 6.23 5.15
CA TRP A 286 -17.78 6.34 4.16
C TRP A 286 -17.27 6.69 2.77
N LYS A 287 -16.31 7.61 2.71
CA LYS A 287 -15.62 7.94 1.47
C LYS A 287 -14.77 6.74 1.08
N LYS A 288 -14.78 6.45 -0.21
CA LYS A 288 -14.08 5.33 -0.81
C LYS A 288 -12.85 5.83 -1.57
N PRO A 289 -11.74 5.08 -1.61
CA PRO A 289 -10.60 5.46 -2.42
C PRO A 289 -10.97 5.52 -3.91
N ILE A 290 -10.43 6.50 -4.62
CA ILE A 290 -10.52 6.56 -6.10
C ILE A 290 -9.47 5.68 -6.77
N LEU A 291 -8.53 5.13 -6.01
CA LEU A 291 -7.57 4.15 -6.48
C LEU A 291 -7.16 3.26 -5.32
N ALA A 292 -7.15 1.95 -5.54
CA ALA A 292 -6.51 0.99 -4.64
C ALA A 292 -5.52 0.15 -5.46
N ALA A 293 -4.26 0.10 -5.01
CA ALA A 293 -3.18 -0.66 -5.66
C ALA A 293 -2.73 -1.84 -4.80
N GLY A 294 -2.49 -2.99 -5.43
CA GLY A 294 -1.94 -4.19 -4.77
C GLY A 294 -1.36 -5.19 -5.77
N ASP A 295 -0.78 -6.27 -5.25
CA ASP A 295 -0.16 -7.36 -6.02
C ASP A 295 -0.42 -8.76 -5.42
N THR A 296 -0.94 -8.84 -4.19
CA THR A 296 -1.20 -10.09 -3.46
C THR A 296 -2.71 -10.31 -3.31
N PRO A 297 -3.31 -11.30 -4.00
CA PRO A 297 -4.75 -11.28 -4.26
C PRO A 297 -5.64 -11.31 -3.02
N ASP A 298 -5.24 -12.08 -2.01
CA ASP A 298 -5.97 -12.26 -0.76
C ASP A 298 -5.66 -11.16 0.27
N SER A 299 -4.41 -10.69 0.33
CA SER A 299 -4.01 -9.60 1.23
C SER A 299 -4.59 -8.25 0.79
N ASP A 300 -4.52 -7.94 -0.50
CA ASP A 300 -4.97 -6.65 -1.05
C ASP A 300 -6.41 -6.65 -1.52
N GLY A 301 -6.93 -7.84 -1.86
CA GLY A 301 -8.27 -8.03 -2.40
C GLY A 301 -9.33 -7.26 -1.62
N PRO A 302 -9.38 -7.32 -0.28
CA PRO A 302 -10.40 -6.60 0.47
C PRO A 302 -10.38 -5.08 0.27
N MET A 303 -9.22 -4.43 0.32
CA MET A 303 -9.15 -2.98 0.08
C MET A 303 -9.43 -2.63 -1.40
N ILE A 304 -9.07 -3.50 -2.33
CA ILE A 304 -9.32 -3.31 -3.76
C ILE A 304 -10.81 -3.46 -4.08
N PHE A 305 -11.42 -4.60 -3.77
CA PHE A 305 -12.79 -4.92 -4.17
C PHE A 305 -13.87 -4.20 -3.36
N HIS A 306 -13.63 -3.93 -2.07
CA HIS A 306 -14.59 -3.20 -1.24
C HIS A 306 -14.37 -1.69 -1.29
N GLY A 307 -13.11 -1.27 -1.46
CA GLY A 307 -12.71 0.12 -1.38
C GLY A 307 -13.06 0.94 -2.61
N VAL A 308 -12.68 0.54 -3.83
CA VAL A 308 -12.64 1.47 -4.98
C VAL A 308 -14.01 2.10 -5.33
N ASP A 309 -14.04 3.44 -5.43
CA ASP A 309 -15.20 4.21 -5.88
C ASP A 309 -15.31 4.24 -7.41
N VAL A 310 -15.83 3.14 -7.98
CA VAL A 310 -16.04 3.01 -9.43
C VAL A 310 -16.98 4.09 -9.99
N LYS A 311 -17.90 4.65 -9.19
CA LYS A 311 -18.83 5.70 -9.67
C LYS A 311 -18.10 7.00 -9.99
N LYS A 312 -16.98 7.27 -9.32
CA LYS A 312 -16.09 8.40 -9.60
C LYS A 312 -14.99 8.08 -10.62
N GLY A 313 -15.13 6.96 -11.35
CA GLY A 313 -14.11 6.48 -12.26
C GLY A 313 -12.90 5.88 -11.56
N GLY A 314 -13.06 5.46 -10.30
CA GLY A 314 -11.96 4.91 -9.52
C GLY A 314 -11.38 3.63 -10.12
N ILE A 315 -10.10 3.39 -9.84
CA ILE A 315 -9.27 2.36 -10.48
C ILE A 315 -8.89 1.26 -9.50
N HIS A 316 -9.05 0.00 -9.93
CA HIS A 316 -8.38 -1.14 -9.32
C HIS A 316 -7.01 -1.29 -10.01
N LEU A 317 -5.94 -0.86 -9.34
CA LEU A 317 -4.58 -0.95 -9.86
C LEU A 317 -3.96 -2.27 -9.38
N TRP A 318 -3.36 -3.03 -10.30
CA TRP A 318 -2.80 -4.33 -10.02
C TRP A 318 -1.41 -4.49 -10.62
N VAL A 319 -0.44 -4.85 -9.79
CA VAL A 319 0.92 -5.20 -10.23
C VAL A 319 1.02 -6.72 -10.35
N ASP A 320 1.01 -7.22 -11.58
CA ASP A 320 0.96 -8.64 -11.92
C ASP A 320 2.36 -9.28 -11.88
N ARG A 321 2.83 -9.61 -10.66
CA ARG A 321 4.18 -10.16 -10.44
C ARG A 321 4.35 -11.65 -10.74
N LYS A 322 3.28 -12.47 -10.69
CA LYS A 322 3.37 -13.91 -10.97
C LYS A 322 2.07 -14.54 -11.47
N GLU A 323 2.20 -15.58 -12.30
CA GLU A 323 1.08 -16.20 -13.01
C GLU A 323 0.01 -16.79 -12.09
N SER A 324 0.40 -17.38 -10.96
CA SER A 324 -0.56 -17.94 -9.99
C SER A 324 -1.48 -16.86 -9.41
N TYR A 325 -0.93 -15.70 -9.04
CA TYR A 325 -1.71 -14.56 -8.58
C TYR A 325 -2.54 -13.93 -9.69
N SER A 326 -1.99 -13.86 -10.91
CA SER A 326 -2.71 -13.46 -12.11
C SER A 326 -3.98 -14.30 -12.36
N LYS A 327 -3.90 -15.63 -12.12
CA LYS A 327 -5.06 -16.53 -12.22
C LYS A 327 -6.04 -16.30 -11.08
N GLN A 328 -5.54 -16.21 -9.85
CA GLN A 328 -6.36 -16.01 -8.65
C GLN A 328 -7.16 -14.69 -8.71
N ILE A 329 -6.51 -13.56 -9.00
CA ILE A 329 -7.19 -12.26 -9.05
C ILE A 329 -8.25 -12.20 -10.16
N ARG A 330 -7.99 -12.80 -11.32
CA ARG A 330 -9.01 -12.91 -12.39
C ARG A 330 -10.19 -13.79 -12.00
N GLY A 331 -9.94 -14.87 -11.25
CA GLY A 331 -10.99 -15.67 -10.62
C GLY A 331 -11.84 -14.84 -9.68
N MET A 332 -11.20 -14.12 -8.75
CA MET A 332 -11.86 -13.24 -7.78
C MET A 332 -12.68 -12.14 -8.46
N ILE A 333 -12.17 -11.49 -9.51
CA ILE A 333 -12.93 -10.51 -10.32
C ILE A 333 -14.25 -11.12 -10.82
N SER A 334 -14.17 -12.29 -11.44
CA SER A 334 -15.33 -12.99 -12.00
C SER A 334 -16.34 -13.36 -10.92
N ASP A 335 -15.86 -13.93 -9.82
CA ASP A 335 -16.72 -14.47 -8.78
C ASP A 335 -17.35 -13.37 -7.91
N PHE A 336 -16.61 -12.30 -7.61
CA PHE A 336 -17.15 -11.17 -6.87
C PHE A 336 -18.13 -10.34 -7.70
N ALA A 337 -17.92 -10.21 -9.01
CA ALA A 337 -18.91 -9.58 -9.89
C ALA A 337 -20.23 -10.37 -9.92
N LYS A 338 -20.16 -11.71 -9.99
CA LYS A 338 -21.34 -12.58 -9.87
C LYS A 338 -22.00 -12.45 -8.50
N ALA A 339 -21.21 -12.40 -7.43
CA ALA A 339 -21.72 -12.25 -6.06
C ALA A 339 -22.44 -10.91 -5.88
N GLN A 340 -21.83 -9.78 -6.29
CA GLN A 340 -22.46 -8.46 -6.25
C GLN A 340 -23.80 -8.45 -7.00
N LYS A 341 -23.83 -9.05 -8.20
CA LYS A 341 -25.07 -9.18 -8.99
C LYS A 341 -26.14 -10.01 -8.26
N LYS A 342 -25.74 -11.13 -7.67
CA LYS A 342 -26.63 -12.03 -6.93
C LYS A 342 -27.27 -11.32 -5.73
N GLU A 343 -26.50 -10.51 -5.01
CA GLU A 343 -26.96 -9.75 -3.84
C GLU A 343 -27.67 -8.42 -4.21
N GLY A 344 -27.89 -8.15 -5.50
CA GLY A 344 -28.57 -6.93 -5.94
C GLY A 344 -27.75 -5.64 -5.75
N LEU A 345 -26.44 -5.77 -5.57
CA LEU A 345 -25.51 -4.65 -5.44
C LEU A 345 -25.06 -4.14 -6.82
N PRO A 346 -24.62 -2.87 -6.94
CA PRO A 346 -23.90 -2.41 -8.11
C PRO A 346 -22.68 -3.30 -8.38
N VAL A 347 -22.56 -3.78 -9.62
CA VAL A 347 -21.42 -4.62 -10.04
C VAL A 347 -20.23 -3.72 -10.35
N THR A 348 -19.26 -3.71 -9.44
CA THR A 348 -18.04 -2.88 -9.51
C THR A 348 -16.77 -3.71 -9.62
N ALA A 349 -16.79 -4.97 -9.18
CA ALA A 349 -15.59 -5.81 -9.06
C ALA A 349 -14.86 -6.06 -10.39
N ASP A 350 -15.56 -5.96 -11.53
CA ASP A 350 -15.02 -6.16 -12.88
C ASP A 350 -14.77 -4.85 -13.65
N LYS A 351 -14.79 -3.70 -12.97
CA LYS A 351 -14.68 -2.37 -13.61
C LYS A 351 -13.32 -1.74 -13.38
N ASN A 352 -12.88 -0.92 -14.34
CA ASN A 352 -11.74 0.00 -14.20
C ASN A 352 -10.43 -0.64 -13.71
N TRP A 353 -10.10 -1.84 -14.18
CA TRP A 353 -8.82 -2.47 -13.88
C TRP A 353 -7.69 -1.88 -14.72
N VAL A 354 -6.62 -1.49 -14.05
CA VAL A 354 -5.31 -1.21 -14.66
C VAL A 354 -4.36 -2.29 -14.16
N MET A 355 -3.98 -3.21 -15.04
CA MET A 355 -3.04 -4.28 -14.74
C MET A 355 -1.73 -4.02 -15.48
N VAL A 356 -0.61 -4.04 -14.75
CA VAL A 356 0.75 -3.83 -15.26
C VAL A 356 1.67 -4.90 -14.71
N LYS A 357 2.78 -5.19 -15.37
CA LYS A 357 3.85 -6.04 -14.82
C LYS A 357 4.88 -5.17 -14.09
N PRO A 358 5.66 -5.72 -13.14
CA PRO A 358 6.79 -5.02 -12.54
C PRO A 358 7.72 -4.34 -13.57
N ALA A 359 8.08 -5.06 -14.64
CA ALA A 359 8.94 -4.55 -15.70
C ALA A 359 8.34 -3.35 -16.48
N ASP A 360 7.01 -3.15 -16.45
CA ASP A 360 6.38 -2.00 -17.10
C ASP A 360 6.57 -0.69 -16.32
N LEU A 361 6.97 -0.78 -15.04
CA LEU A 361 7.07 0.32 -14.09
C LEU A 361 8.49 0.78 -13.80
N HIS A 362 9.50 0.09 -14.35
CA HIS A 362 10.90 0.45 -14.24
C HIS A 362 11.35 1.39 -15.36
N GLY A 363 12.35 2.22 -15.07
CA GLY A 363 13.18 2.90 -16.06
C GLY A 363 13.92 1.93 -16.99
N GLU A 364 14.19 2.37 -18.22
CA GLU A 364 15.15 1.71 -19.13
C GLU A 364 16.59 1.72 -18.58
#